data_AF-A0A5E6YGR4-F1
#
_entry.id   AF-A0A5E6YGR4-F1
#
_cell.length_a   1.000
_cell.length_b   1.000
_cell.length_c   1.000
_cell.angle_alpha   90.00
_cell.angle_beta   90.00
_cell.angle_gamma   90.00
#
_symmetry.space_group_name_H-M   'P 1'
#
loop_
_entity.id
_entity.type
_entity.pdbx_description
1 polymer ?
#
loop_
_entity_poly.entity_id
_entity_poly.type
_entity_poly.pdbx_seq_one_letter_code
_entity_poly.pdbx_strand_id
1 'polypeptide(L)'
;MSNVVSQQQLDHTLGIFERLDKGEISFEILRDGINNHVARVLAERRLINFKFTELATGRFIIRRTGTLALTPFGQQRLAEIRG
;
A
#
# COMPACT_ATOMS: atom_id res chain seq x y z
N MET A 1 17.42 -8.64 -12.59
CA MET A 1 16.45 -9.41 -11.79
C MET A 1 15.14 -8.64 -11.80
N SER A 2 14.12 -9.14 -12.49
CA SER A 2 12.80 -8.50 -12.47
C SER A 2 12.17 -8.77 -11.10
N ASN A 3 12.13 -7.77 -10.22
CA ASN A 3 11.37 -7.82 -8.97
C ASN A 3 9.87 -7.81 -9.29
N VAL A 4 9.38 -8.93 -9.85
CA VAL A 4 7.97 -9.10 -10.17
C VAL A 4 7.23 -9.30 -8.85
N VAL A 5 6.55 -8.26 -8.40
CA VAL A 5 5.66 -8.33 -7.25
C VAL A 5 4.48 -9.24 -7.61
N SER A 6 4.23 -10.27 -6.80
CA SER A 6 3.14 -11.22 -7.06
C SER A 6 1.77 -10.61 -6.74
N GLN A 7 0.71 -11.10 -7.39
CA GLN A 7 -0.65 -10.65 -7.10
C GLN A 7 -1.04 -10.91 -5.65
N GLN A 8 -0.62 -12.05 -5.08
CA GLN A 8 -0.82 -12.36 -3.67
C GLN A 8 -0.16 -11.33 -2.73
N GLN A 9 1.04 -10.85 -3.07
CA GLN A 9 1.71 -9.80 -2.29
C GLN A 9 0.94 -8.47 -2.39
N LEU A 10 0.44 -8.11 -3.58
CA LEU A 10 -0.38 -6.91 -3.76
C LEU A 10 -1.67 -7.00 -2.94
N ASP A 11 -2.39 -8.11 -3.05
CA ASP A 11 -3.68 -8.31 -2.38
C ASP A 11 -3.53 -8.32 -0.86
N HIS A 12 -2.49 -9.00 -0.34
CA HIS A 12 -2.16 -8.97 1.09
C HIS A 12 -1.82 -7.54 1.56
N THR A 13 -0.96 -6.84 0.83
CA THR A 13 -0.53 -5.47 1.17
C THR A 13 -1.72 -4.51 1.14
N LEU A 14 -2.63 -4.67 0.17
CA LEU A 14 -3.85 -3.87 0.07
C LEU A 14 -4.76 -4.06 1.30
N GLY A 15 -4.84 -5.29 1.82
CA GLY A 15 -5.53 -5.58 3.08
C GLY A 15 -4.91 -4.85 4.28
N ILE A 16 -3.59 -4.68 4.33
CA ILE A 16 -2.93 -3.91 5.40
C ILE A 16 -3.35 -2.44 5.36
N PHE A 17 -3.47 -1.84 4.18
CA PHE A 17 -3.97 -0.46 4.05
C PHE A 17 -5.44 -0.31 4.47
N GLU A 18 -6.27 -1.34 4.29
CA GLU A 18 -7.63 -1.35 4.84
C GLU A 18 -7.64 -1.33 6.37
N ARG A 19 -6.76 -2.12 6.99
CA ARG A 19 -6.61 -2.15 8.46
C ARG A 19 -6.18 -0.79 9.00
N LEU A 20 -5.33 -0.07 8.26
CA LEU A 20 -4.99 1.32 8.60
C LEU A 20 -6.22 2.24 8.54
N ASP A 21 -7.07 2.11 7.51
CA ASP A 21 -8.30 2.90 7.39
C ASP A 21 -9.32 2.61 8.49
N LYS A 22 -9.38 1.36 8.95
CA LYS A 22 -10.22 0.93 10.09
C LYS A 22 -9.63 1.34 11.45
N GLY A 23 -8.42 1.89 11.49
CA GLY A 23 -7.72 2.22 12.73
C GLY A 23 -7.21 1.01 13.51
N GLU A 24 -7.17 -0.17 12.90
CA GLU A 24 -6.67 -1.40 13.53
C GLU A 24 -5.14 -1.41 13.65
N ILE A 25 -4.45 -0.65 12.80
CA ILE A 25 -3.00 -0.43 12.87
C ILE A 25 -2.69 1.06 12.74
N SER A 26 -1.60 1.51 13.36
CA SER A 26 -1.12 2.89 13.20
C SER A 26 -0.32 3.06 11.91
N PHE A 27 -0.15 4.30 11.48
CA PHE A 27 0.72 4.63 10.34
C PHE A 27 2.20 4.26 10.62
N GLU A 28 2.64 4.32 11.87
CA GLU A 28 4.00 3.93 12.27
C GLU A 28 4.21 2.42 12.12
N ILE A 29 3.25 1.61 12.59
CA ILE A 29 3.27 0.15 12.41
C ILE A 29 3.28 -0.21 10.91
N LEU A 30 2.47 0.47 10.11
CA LEU A 30 2.51 0.31 8.65
C LEU A 30 3.91 0.63 8.12
N ARG A 31 4.45 1.82 8.41
CA ARG A 31 5.72 2.29 7.87
C ARG A 31 6.88 1.33 8.17
N ASP A 32 6.89 0.76 9.37
CA ASP A 32 8.00 -0.07 9.83
C ASP A 32 7.89 -1.52 9.32
N GLY A 33 6.68 -2.01 9.04
CA GLY A 33 6.43 -3.40 8.62
C GLY A 33 6.11 -3.61 7.14
N ILE A 34 5.79 -2.55 6.38
CA ILE A 34 5.34 -2.70 4.99
C ILE A 34 6.50 -2.93 4.02
N ASN A 35 6.27 -3.78 3.02
CA ASN A 35 7.19 -3.86 1.89
C ASN A 35 6.98 -2.65 0.97
N ASN A 36 7.91 -1.69 1.03
CA ASN A 36 7.84 -0.43 0.27
C ASN A 36 7.77 -0.62 -1.25
N HIS A 37 8.36 -1.69 -1.80
CA HIS A 37 8.28 -1.97 -3.23
C HIS A 37 6.87 -2.39 -3.64
N VAL A 38 6.23 -3.26 -2.85
CA VAL A 38 4.85 -3.71 -3.10
C VAL A 38 3.88 -2.54 -2.92
N ALA A 39 4.05 -1.76 -1.86
CA ALA A 39 3.21 -0.59 -1.59
C ALA A 39 3.38 0.51 -2.66
N ARG A 40 4.59 0.71 -3.19
CA ARG A 40 4.81 1.61 -4.34
C ARG A 40 4.03 1.15 -5.57
N VAL A 41 4.03 -0.15 -5.87
CA VAL A 41 3.24 -0.70 -7.00
C VAL A 41 1.73 -0.46 -6.78
N LEU A 42 1.22 -0.61 -5.56
CA LEU A 42 -0.18 -0.26 -5.25
C LEU A 42 -0.48 1.22 -5.48
N ALA A 43 0.44 2.12 -5.10
CA ALA A 43 0.31 3.56 -5.31
C ALA A 43 0.33 3.91 -6.80
N GLU A 44 1.23 3.32 -7.59
CA GLU A 44 1.31 3.49 -9.04
C GLU A 44 0.05 3.00 -9.75
N ARG A 45 -0.55 1.91 -9.26
CA ARG A 45 -1.85 1.40 -9.70
C ARG A 45 -3.04 2.20 -9.17
N ARG A 46 -2.80 3.29 -8.44
CA ARG A 46 -3.83 4.16 -7.83
C ARG A 46 -4.80 3.40 -6.91
N LEU A 47 -4.32 2.35 -6.24
CA LEU A 47 -5.13 1.58 -5.28
C LEU A 47 -5.05 2.16 -3.86
N ILE A 48 -4.02 2.95 -3.57
CA ILE A 48 -3.82 3.59 -2.27
C ILE A 48 -3.46 5.08 -2.42
N ASN A 49 -3.83 5.90 -1.44
CA ASN A 49 -3.51 7.32 -1.38
C ASN A 49 -2.17 7.56 -0.64
N PHE A 50 -1.11 6.99 -1.18
CA PHE A 50 0.25 7.18 -0.66
C PHE A 50 1.22 7.48 -1.79
N LYS A 51 2.23 8.28 -1.46
CA LYS A 51 3.40 8.51 -2.30
C LYS A 51 4.62 7.88 -1.65
N PHE A 52 5.34 7.08 -2.42
CA PHE A 52 6.60 6.44 -2.05
C PHE A 52 7.71 7.09 -2.87
N THR A 53 8.72 7.62 -2.23
CA THR A 53 9.90 8.21 -2.89
C THR A 53 11.14 7.51 -2.38
N GLU A 54 11.80 6.76 -3.25
CA GLU A 54 13.05 6.09 -2.96
C GLU A 54 14.20 7.10 -3.01
N LEU A 55 15.01 7.13 -1.96
CA LEU A 55 16.21 7.93 -1.89
C LEU A 55 17.39 7.14 -2.43
N ALA A 56 18.48 7.83 -2.81
CA ALA A 56 19.73 7.20 -3.23
C ALA A 56 20.32 6.23 -2.18
N THR A 57 19.91 6.34 -0.92
CA THR A 57 20.30 5.43 0.19
C THR A 57 19.50 4.14 0.25
N GLY A 58 18.52 3.93 -0.63
CA GLY A 58 17.56 2.81 -0.59
C GLY A 58 16.47 2.96 0.46
N ARG A 59 16.43 4.08 1.20
CA ARG A 59 15.34 4.41 2.13
C ARG A 59 14.15 4.99 1.38
N PHE A 60 12.94 4.72 1.86
CA PHE A 60 11.71 5.27 1.32
C PHE A 60 11.16 6.39 2.19
N ILE A 61 10.82 7.51 1.56
CA ILE A 61 9.92 8.51 2.14
C ILE A 61 8.49 8.11 1.79
N ILE A 62 7.66 7.94 2.82
CA ILE A 62 6.25 7.56 2.69
C ILE A 62 5.39 8.75 3.11
N ARG A 63 4.48 9.18 2.24
CA ARG A 63 3.55 10.28 2.53
C ARG A 63 2.12 9.89 2.17
N ARG A 64 1.20 10.03 3.11
CA ARG A 64 -0.25 9.93 2.83
C ARG A 64 -0.69 11.16 2.04
N THR A 65 -1.43 10.95 0.95
CA THR A 65 -1.87 12.02 0.04
C THR A 65 -3.38 12.26 0.08
N GLY A 66 -4.14 11.44 0.79
CA GLY A 66 -5.60 11.56 0.92
C GLY A 66 -6.08 11.23 2.33
N THR A 67 -7.37 11.49 2.58
CA THR A 67 -8.00 11.26 3.88
C THR A 67 -8.07 9.78 4.24
N LEU A 68 -8.39 8.94 3.25
CA LEU A 68 -8.38 7.48 3.37
C LEU A 68 -7.09 6.90 2.78
N ALA A 69 -6.69 5.74 3.27
CA ALA A 69 -5.51 5.00 2.86
C ALA A 69 -5.78 4.32 1.52
N LEU A 70 -6.97 3.77 1.34
CA LEU A 70 -7.44 3.20 0.08
C LEU A 70 -8.08 4.27 -0.82
N THR A 71 -7.89 4.13 -2.13
CA THR A 71 -8.72 4.85 -3.11
C THR A 71 -10.03 4.09 -3.36
N PRO A 72 -11.02 4.68 -4.06
CA PRO A 72 -12.20 3.94 -4.50
C PRO A 72 -11.85 2.67 -5.31
N PHE A 73 -10.81 2.72 -6.15
CA PHE A 73 -10.32 1.55 -6.89
C PHE A 73 -9.71 0.49 -5.98
N GLY A 74 -8.98 0.91 -4.94
CA GLY A 74 -8.45 -0.02 -3.93
C GLY A 74 -9.55 -0.72 -3.15
N GLN A 75 -10.60 0.01 -2.78
CA GLN A 75 -11.78 -0.55 -2.12
C GLN A 75 -12.50 -1.55 -3.02
N GLN A 76 -12.69 -1.21 -4.30
CA GLN A 76 -13.28 -2.13 -5.27
C GLN A 76 -12.44 -3.39 -5.42
N ARG A 77 -11.12 -3.26 -5.56
CA ARG A 77 -10.22 -4.41 -5.65
C ARG A 77 -10.28 -5.31 -4.41
N LEU A 78 -10.40 -4.73 -3.22
CA LEU A 78 -10.61 -5.48 -1.98
C LEU A 78 -11.94 -6.23 -1.94
N ALA A 79 -13.01 -5.63 -2.48
CA ALA A 79 -14.29 -6.32 -2.62
C ALA A 79 -14.16 -7.52 -3.57
N GLU A 80 -13.53 -7.34 -4.74
CA GLU A 80 -13.29 -8.44 -5.71
C GLU A 80 -12.50 -9.61 -5.11
N ILE A 81 -11.54 -9.35 -4.23
CA ILE A 81 -10.76 -10.39 -3.55
C ILE A 81 -11.63 -11.21 -2.58
N ARG A 82 -12.69 -10.61 -2.02
CA ARG A 82 -13.56 -11.22 -1.00
C ARG A 82 -14.76 -11.97 -1.59
N GLY A 83 -15.09 -11.74 -2.86
CA GLY A 83 -16.30 -12.25 -3.52
C GLY A 83 -17.53 -11.40 -3.24
#